data_AF-A0A442IIJ4-F1
#
_entry.id   AF-A0A442IIJ4-F1
#
_cell.length_a   1.000
_cell.length_b   1.000
_cell.length_c   1.000
_cell.angle_alpha   90.00
_cell.angle_beta   90.00
_cell.angle_gamma   90.00
#
_symmetry.space_group_name_H-M   'P 1'
#
loop_
_entity.id
_entity.type
_entity.pdbx_description
1 polymer ?
#
loop_
_entity_poly.entity_id
_entity_poly.type
_entity_poly.pdbx_seq_one_letter_code
_entity_poly.pdbx_strand_id
1 'polypeptide(L)'
;MASHVMPVKSRVQLPLHKITFTLPEDTKDAFFRQLRQFADTYGFAIRIAPITPDGEQFGVQMYQESIKLLGDNALDTKEVFIGFYQQGENAVPAPYLTRLVDDLKQAVQAVPGVTVLKES
;
A
#
# COMPACT_ATOMS: atom_id res chain seq x y z
N MET A 1 9.30 30.09 31.08
CA MET A 1 10.01 29.77 29.81
C MET A 1 10.32 28.29 29.82
N ALA A 2 9.51 27.47 29.14
CA ALA A 2 9.86 26.08 28.83
C ALA A 2 9.25 25.78 27.47
N SER A 3 10.03 26.02 26.41
CA SER A 3 9.65 25.61 25.06
C SER A 3 9.63 24.10 25.01
N HIS A 4 8.42 23.54 24.92
CA HIS A 4 8.20 22.14 24.63
C HIS A 4 8.72 21.90 23.20
N VAL A 5 9.91 21.33 23.08
CA VAL A 5 10.47 20.94 21.79
C VAL A 5 9.69 19.72 21.34
N MET A 6 8.67 19.91 20.51
CA MET A 6 8.11 18.82 19.73
C MET A 6 9.24 18.26 18.85
N PRO A 7 9.46 16.95 18.78
CA PRO A 7 10.39 16.39 17.81
C PRO A 7 9.79 16.54 16.41
N VAL A 8 10.07 17.68 15.76
CA VAL A 8 9.89 17.84 14.32
C VAL A 8 11.00 17.05 13.65
N LYS A 9 10.74 15.77 13.34
CA LYS A 9 11.29 15.07 12.16
C LYS A 9 10.34 13.95 11.74
N SER A 10 9.18 14.30 11.16
CA SER A 10 8.59 13.40 10.16
C SER A 10 9.53 13.43 8.96
N ARG A 11 10.61 12.62 8.98
CA ARG A 11 11.40 12.40 7.77
C ARG A 11 10.42 11.84 6.75
N VAL A 12 10.31 12.48 5.60
CA VAL A 12 9.63 11.86 4.45
C VAL A 12 10.37 10.55 4.20
N GLN A 13 9.75 9.45 4.60
CA GLN A 13 10.31 8.13 4.43
C GLN A 13 10.05 7.72 2.99
N LEU A 14 11.11 7.43 2.25
CA LEU A 14 10.96 6.80 0.94
C LEU A 14 10.49 5.35 1.12
N PRO A 15 9.67 4.82 0.21
CA PRO A 15 9.30 3.43 0.24
C PRO A 15 10.55 2.55 0.08
N LEU A 16 10.60 1.45 0.80
CA LEU A 16 11.55 0.35 0.57
C LEU A 16 11.34 -0.29 -0.80
N HIS A 17 10.08 -0.28 -1.27
CA HIS A 17 9.67 -0.76 -2.57
C HIS A 17 8.34 -0.10 -2.95
N LYS A 18 8.13 0.24 -4.21
CA LYS A 18 6.88 0.81 -4.72
C LYS A 18 6.48 0.13 -6.01
N ILE A 19 5.22 -0.27 -6.08
CA ILE A 19 4.62 -0.87 -7.27
C ILE A 19 3.43 -0.01 -7.67
N THR A 20 3.32 0.29 -8.97
CA THR A 20 2.12 0.87 -9.56
C THR A 20 1.46 -0.17 -10.45
N PHE A 21 0.16 -0.34 -10.28
CA PHE A 21 -0.66 -1.26 -11.05
C PHE A 21 -1.65 -0.50 -11.93
N THR A 22 -2.03 -1.08 -13.07
CA THR A 22 -3.28 -0.70 -13.73
C THR A 22 -4.46 -1.08 -12.85
N LEU A 23 -5.50 -0.27 -12.88
CA LEU A 23 -6.78 -0.54 -12.24
C LEU A 23 -7.90 -0.29 -13.26
N PRO A 24 -8.30 -1.30 -14.05
CA PRO A 24 -9.40 -1.14 -14.99
C PRO A 24 -10.70 -0.75 -14.30
N GLU A 25 -11.55 -0.03 -15.03
CA GLU A 25 -12.93 0.25 -14.62
C GLU A 25 -13.65 -1.05 -14.22
N ASP A 26 -14.54 -0.98 -13.23
CA ASP A 26 -15.29 -2.12 -12.65
C ASP A 26 -14.47 -3.23 -11.94
N THR A 27 -13.14 -3.13 -11.87
CA THR A 27 -12.31 -4.13 -11.15
C THR A 27 -12.00 -3.78 -9.70
N LYS A 28 -12.34 -2.56 -9.28
CA LYS A 28 -12.01 -1.99 -7.97
C LYS A 28 -12.42 -2.89 -6.79
N ASP A 29 -13.63 -3.43 -6.80
CA ASP A 29 -14.11 -4.30 -5.72
C ASP A 29 -13.36 -5.64 -5.67
N ALA A 30 -13.00 -6.19 -6.83
CA ALA A 30 -12.19 -7.41 -6.90
C ALA A 30 -10.76 -7.15 -6.40
N PHE A 31 -10.18 -6.02 -6.79
CA PHE A 31 -8.90 -5.56 -6.28
C PHE A 31 -8.91 -5.40 -4.75
N PHE A 32 -9.95 -4.76 -4.19
CA PHE A 32 -10.11 -4.61 -2.73
C PHE A 32 -10.23 -5.96 -2.02
N ARG A 33 -10.92 -6.93 -2.60
CA ARG A 33 -10.99 -8.29 -2.03
C ARG A 33 -9.62 -8.95 -1.98
N GLN A 34 -8.82 -8.84 -3.03
CA GLN A 34 -7.45 -9.38 -3.06
C GLN A 34 -6.56 -8.71 -2.02
N LEU A 35 -6.65 -7.38 -1.87
CA LEU A 35 -5.92 -6.65 -0.83
C LEU A 35 -6.30 -7.09 0.59
N ARG A 36 -7.59 -7.34 0.85
CA ARG A 36 -8.06 -7.84 2.15
C ARG A 36 -7.55 -9.26 2.41
N GLN A 37 -7.63 -10.14 1.42
CA GLN A 37 -7.10 -11.51 1.55
C GLN A 37 -5.58 -11.53 1.79
N PHE A 38 -4.83 -10.66 1.09
CA PHE A 38 -3.41 -10.45 1.33
C PHE A 38 -3.17 -9.97 2.77
N ALA A 39 -3.93 -8.97 3.22
CA ALA A 39 -3.82 -8.46 4.58
C ALA A 39 -4.07 -9.55 5.63
N ASP A 40 -5.12 -10.35 5.46
CA ASP A 40 -5.44 -11.47 6.36
C ASP A 40 -4.32 -12.52 6.37
N THR A 41 -3.73 -12.83 5.21
CA THR A 41 -2.66 -13.83 5.05
C THR A 41 -1.39 -13.44 5.82
N TYR A 42 -1.03 -12.15 5.82
CA TYR A 42 0.19 -11.64 6.46
C TYR A 42 -0.07 -10.95 7.81
N GLY A 43 -1.30 -10.98 8.32
CA GLY A 43 -1.66 -10.37 9.61
C GLY A 43 -1.61 -8.85 9.63
N PHE A 44 -1.88 -8.18 8.51
CA PHE A 44 -2.02 -6.73 8.46
C PHE A 44 -3.41 -6.28 8.93
N ALA A 45 -3.47 -5.21 9.71
CA ALA A 45 -4.68 -4.41 9.81
C ALA A 45 -4.85 -3.60 8.52
N ILE A 46 -6.00 -3.71 7.84
CA ILE A 46 -6.28 -3.02 6.57
C ILE A 46 -7.40 -1.98 6.69
N ARG A 47 -7.18 -0.81 6.09
CA ARG A 47 -8.21 0.20 5.82
C ARG A 47 -8.18 0.56 4.35
N ILE A 48 -9.34 0.45 3.70
CA ILE A 48 -9.58 0.99 2.35
C ILE A 48 -10.72 1.98 2.49
N ALA A 49 -10.53 3.22 2.06
CA ALA A 49 -11.53 4.27 2.21
C ALA A 49 -11.54 5.22 1.00
N PRO A 50 -12.70 5.77 0.61
CA PRO A 50 -12.77 6.76 -0.44
C PRO A 50 -12.04 8.05 -0.02
N ILE A 51 -11.40 8.70 -0.99
CA ILE A 51 -10.81 10.03 -0.87
C ILE A 51 -11.81 11.09 -1.35
N THR A 52 -12.56 10.79 -2.40
CA THR A 52 -13.61 11.63 -2.98
C THR A 52 -15.02 11.12 -2.64
N PRO A 53 -16.06 11.98 -2.62
CA PRO A 53 -17.42 11.56 -2.33
C PRO A 53 -18.02 10.52 -3.30
N ASP A 54 -17.60 10.54 -4.57
CA ASP A 54 -17.98 9.55 -5.59
C ASP A 54 -17.30 8.17 -5.38
N GLY A 55 -16.27 8.13 -4.55
CA GLY A 55 -15.48 6.93 -4.26
C GLY A 55 -14.64 6.42 -5.44
N GLU A 56 -14.45 7.20 -6.51
CA GLU A 56 -13.54 6.85 -7.60
C GLU A 56 -12.09 6.84 -7.10
N GLN A 57 -11.74 7.85 -6.31
CA GLN A 57 -10.46 7.90 -5.62
C GLN A 57 -10.56 7.25 -4.25
N PHE A 58 -9.55 6.47 -3.88
CA PHE A 58 -9.47 5.76 -2.62
C PHE A 58 -8.02 5.69 -2.12
N GLY A 59 -7.89 5.55 -0.81
CA GLY A 59 -6.64 5.24 -0.14
C GLY A 59 -6.67 3.84 0.45
N VAL A 60 -5.50 3.20 0.45
CA VAL A 60 -5.22 1.91 1.07
C VAL A 60 -4.15 2.12 2.12
N GLN A 61 -4.41 1.60 3.31
CA GLN A 61 -3.43 1.54 4.38
C GLN A 61 -3.43 0.14 4.99
N MET A 62 -2.26 -0.47 5.09
CA MET A 62 -2.06 -1.74 5.78
C MET A 62 -0.93 -1.60 6.80
N TYR A 63 -1.15 -2.04 8.04
CA TYR A 63 -0.18 -1.91 9.12
C TYR A 63 0.09 -3.25 9.79
N GLN A 64 1.38 -3.56 9.98
CA GLN A 64 1.88 -4.54 10.93
C GLN A 64 3.07 -3.94 11.69
N GLU A 65 3.62 -4.65 12.67
CA GLU A 65 4.62 -4.10 13.61
C GLU A 65 5.86 -3.50 12.92
N SER A 66 6.42 -4.22 11.92
CA SER A 66 7.69 -3.86 11.28
C SER A 66 7.56 -3.20 9.90
N ILE A 67 6.38 -3.25 9.29
CA ILE A 67 6.15 -2.71 7.94
C ILE A 67 4.72 -2.20 7.79
N LYS A 68 4.56 -1.14 6.99
CA LYS A 68 3.26 -0.65 6.55
C LYS A 68 3.24 -0.54 5.03
N LEU A 69 2.07 -0.76 4.45
CA LEU A 69 1.82 -0.51 3.04
C LEU A 69 0.86 0.67 2.92
N LEU A 70 1.22 1.63 2.09
CA LEU A 70 0.39 2.81 1.81
C LEU A 70 0.21 2.94 0.30
N GLY A 71 -0.99 3.25 -0.12
CA GLY A 71 -1.30 3.42 -1.53
C GLY A 71 -2.55 4.23 -1.77
N ASP A 72 -2.68 4.74 -2.99
CA ASP A 72 -3.87 5.44 -3.47
C ASP A 72 -3.86 5.51 -5.01
N ASN A 73 -4.99 5.94 -5.55
CA ASN A 73 -5.19 6.30 -6.96
C ASN A 73 -5.56 7.80 -7.10
N ALA A 74 -5.05 8.66 -6.21
CA ALA A 74 -5.47 10.06 -6.16
C ALA A 74 -4.97 10.90 -7.36
N LEU A 75 -3.93 10.43 -8.06
CA LEU A 75 -3.37 11.12 -9.23
C LEU A 75 -3.99 10.67 -10.55
N ASP A 76 -4.34 9.39 -10.66
CA ASP A 76 -5.00 8.80 -11.82
C ASP A 76 -5.90 7.67 -11.33
N THR A 77 -7.20 7.72 -11.62
CA THR A 77 -8.15 6.71 -11.16
C THR A 77 -7.92 5.34 -11.79
N LYS A 78 -7.18 5.27 -12.90
CA LYS A 78 -6.82 4.06 -13.64
C LYS A 78 -5.52 3.43 -13.18
N GLU A 79 -4.83 4.04 -12.21
CA GLU A 79 -3.60 3.52 -11.64
C GLU A 79 -3.68 3.52 -10.12
N VAL A 80 -3.16 2.48 -9.48
CA VAL A 80 -3.01 2.46 -8.03
C VAL A 80 -1.58 2.11 -7.70
N PHE A 81 -0.95 2.92 -6.84
CA PHE A 81 0.35 2.54 -6.31
C PHE A 81 0.21 1.93 -4.91
N ILE A 82 1.12 1.03 -4.57
CA ILE A 82 1.32 0.50 -3.23
C ILE A 82 2.81 0.61 -2.90
N GLY A 83 3.13 1.40 -1.88
CA GLY A 83 4.46 1.56 -1.33
C GLY A 83 4.62 0.77 -0.04
N PHE A 84 5.76 0.11 0.11
CA PHE A 84 6.18 -0.64 1.28
C PHE A 84 7.12 0.23 2.12
N TYR A 85 6.82 0.44 3.40
CA TYR A 85 7.60 1.32 4.27
C TYR A 85 7.95 0.62 5.56
N GLN A 86 9.19 0.74 6.03
CA GLN A 86 9.55 0.30 7.38
C GLN A 86 8.64 1.00 8.40
N GLN A 87 8.12 0.23 9.34
CA GLN A 87 7.37 0.71 10.49
C GLN A 87 8.14 0.29 11.75
N GLY A 88 8.26 1.19 12.71
CA GLY A 88 9.05 0.93 13.93
C GLY A 88 10.57 0.93 13.71
N GLU A 89 11.28 0.46 14.73
CA GLU A 89 12.75 0.55 14.80
C GLU A 89 13.46 -0.63 14.11
N ASN A 90 12.78 -1.78 14.00
CA ASN A 90 13.35 -2.98 13.43
C ASN A 90 13.39 -2.89 11.90
N ALA A 91 14.54 -3.21 11.31
CA ALA A 91 14.67 -3.31 9.86
C ALA A 91 13.80 -4.45 9.32
N VAL A 92 13.14 -4.22 8.18
CA VAL A 92 12.43 -5.27 7.47
C VAL A 92 13.46 -6.19 6.80
N PRO A 93 13.48 -7.50 7.10
CA PRO A 93 14.41 -8.42 6.43
C PRO A 93 14.16 -8.43 4.92
N ALA A 94 15.22 -8.29 4.11
CA ALA A 94 15.09 -8.25 2.65
C ALA A 94 14.33 -9.47 2.05
N PRO A 95 14.57 -10.73 2.48
CA PRO A 95 13.81 -11.87 1.97
C PRO A 95 12.31 -11.80 2.30
N TYR A 96 11.96 -11.20 3.43
CA TYR A 96 10.56 -11.00 3.82
C TYR A 96 9.90 -9.92 2.96
N LEU A 97 10.60 -8.80 2.71
CA LEU A 97 10.12 -7.76 1.80
C LEU A 97 9.91 -8.30 0.38
N THR A 98 10.88 -9.03 -0.19
CA THR A 98 10.75 -9.65 -1.52
C THR A 98 9.53 -10.56 -1.59
N ARG A 99 9.33 -11.40 -0.57
CA ARG A 99 8.15 -12.27 -0.50
C ARG A 99 6.85 -11.49 -0.47
N LEU A 100 6.74 -10.45 0.36
CA LEU A 100 5.54 -9.61 0.42
C LEU A 100 5.24 -8.93 -0.92
N VAL A 101 6.27 -8.46 -1.63
CA VAL A 101 6.16 -7.84 -2.95
C VAL A 101 5.63 -8.84 -3.98
N ASP A 102 6.24 -10.02 -4.07
CA ASP A 102 5.86 -11.05 -5.03
C ASP A 102 4.44 -11.57 -4.75
N ASP A 103 4.11 -11.82 -3.48
CA ASP A 103 2.81 -12.34 -3.09
C ASP A 103 1.69 -11.28 -3.27
N LEU A 104 1.99 -9.99 -3.04
CA LEU A 104 1.04 -8.91 -3.36
C LEU A 104 0.77 -8.86 -4.86
N LYS A 105 1.82 -8.90 -5.70
CA LYS A 105 1.70 -8.89 -7.16
C LYS A 105 0.83 -10.06 -7.62
N GLN A 106 1.11 -11.27 -7.15
CA GLN A 106 0.32 -12.45 -7.49
C GLN A 106 -1.16 -12.30 -7.08
N ALA A 107 -1.42 -11.82 -5.86
CA ALA A 107 -2.79 -11.63 -5.37
C ALA A 107 -3.58 -10.65 -6.25
N VAL A 108 -3.02 -9.48 -6.55
CA VAL A 108 -3.76 -8.45 -7.29
C VAL A 108 -3.83 -8.72 -8.79
N GLN A 109 -2.81 -9.35 -9.38
CA GLN A 109 -2.81 -9.72 -10.80
C GLN A 109 -3.75 -10.90 -11.10
N ALA A 110 -4.30 -11.57 -10.09
CA ALA A 110 -5.42 -12.50 -10.26
C ALA A 110 -6.72 -11.78 -10.70
N VAL A 111 -6.79 -10.45 -10.55
CA VAL A 111 -7.90 -9.64 -11.06
C VAL A 111 -7.67 -9.35 -12.55
N PRO A 112 -8.63 -9.69 -13.44
CA PRO A 112 -8.47 -9.45 -14.88
C PRO A 112 -8.14 -7.99 -15.20
N GLY A 113 -7.10 -7.78 -15.99
CA GLY A 113 -6.66 -6.46 -16.46
C GLY A 113 -5.80 -5.66 -15.48
N VAL A 114 -5.60 -6.14 -14.25
CA VAL A 114 -4.61 -5.59 -13.32
C VAL A 114 -3.22 -6.09 -13.71
N THR A 115 -2.32 -5.18 -14.06
CA THR A 115 -0.94 -5.47 -14.46
C THR A 115 0.01 -4.50 -13.76
N VAL A 116 1.29 -4.87 -13.67
CA VAL A 116 2.33 -3.99 -13.13
C VAL A 116 2.72 -2.99 -14.20
N LEU A 117 2.56 -1.70 -13.90
CA LEU A 117 2.99 -0.59 -14.77
C LEU A 117 4.42 -0.18 -14.48
N LYS A 118 4.76 -0.06 -13.21
CA LYS A 118 6.07 0.40 -12.74
C LYS A 118 6.40 -0.21 -11.39
N GLU A 119 7.69 -0.46 -11.20
CA GLU A 119 8.25 -0.97 -9.95
C GLU A 119 9.56 -0.21 -9.67
N SER A 120 9.82 0.13 -8.40
CA SER A 120 11.04 0.83 -7.97
C SER A 120 11.38 0.57 -6.51
#